data_AF-D5GC74-F1
#
_entry.id   AF-D5GC74-F1
#
_cell.length_a   1.000
_cell.length_b   1.000
_cell.length_c   1.000
_cell.angle_alpha   90.00
_cell.angle_beta   90.00
_cell.angle_gamma   90.00
#
_symmetry.space_group_name_H-M   'P 1'
#
loop_
_entity.id
_entity.type
_entity.pdbx_description
1 polymer ?
#
loop_
_entity_poly.entity_id
_entity_poly.type
_entity_poly.pdbx_seq_one_letter_code
_entity_poly.pdbx_strand_id
1 'polypeptide(L)'
;MPQEPPPGALSSAFPPPPTYYTHFTEENLTALKSHRLEDGTLPPDDTLPDPLCYLVPPPPPAGSYRAFGEEWMVPERYPSLEEAGIRQLYPPTSMAAVAAANGGGGGGGADKGKELTVDRTVELRRLSKSLLLNYLELVGVMGMAPEQFHEKTADLETILFNMHHLINEYRPHQARETLCLRMEEQLERTRRETEENRKAVAKVEDILAGLELVAKRADAICGGDGLGAGREKKVDDGVAKARVRDVEAWKALVGMGG
;
A
#
# COMPACT_ATOMS: atom_id res chain seq x y z
N MET A 1 -29.32 -7.48 -22.82
CA MET A 1 -30.79 -7.68 -22.73
C MET A 1 -31.43 -6.37 -22.30
N PRO A 2 -32.57 -5.96 -22.89
CA PRO A 2 -33.24 -4.72 -22.55
C PRO A 2 -33.79 -4.82 -21.12
N GLN A 3 -33.17 -4.10 -20.18
CA GLN A 3 -33.63 -3.98 -18.81
C GLN A 3 -34.80 -3.00 -18.77
N GLU A 4 -35.93 -3.42 -18.22
CA GLU A 4 -37.08 -2.56 -18.03
C GLU A 4 -36.73 -1.49 -16.97
N PRO A 5 -36.87 -0.20 -17.27
CA PRO A 5 -36.43 0.86 -16.36
C PRO A 5 -37.29 0.85 -15.08
N PRO A 6 -36.68 1.00 -13.89
CA PRO A 6 -37.43 1.02 -12.64
C PRO A 6 -38.41 2.21 -12.60
N PRO A 7 -39.55 2.07 -11.90
CA PRO A 7 -40.54 3.14 -11.79
C PRO A 7 -39.91 4.37 -11.12
N GLY A 8 -39.86 5.49 -11.85
CA GLY A 8 -39.22 6.74 -11.42
C GLY A 8 -37.92 7.10 -12.16
N ALA A 9 -37.43 6.24 -13.05
CA ALA A 9 -36.19 6.46 -13.84
C ALA A 9 -36.18 7.77 -14.65
N LEU A 10 -37.35 8.31 -15.01
CA LEU A 10 -37.49 9.53 -15.82
C LEU A 10 -37.52 10.83 -14.98
N SER A 11 -37.50 10.74 -13.64
CA SER A 11 -37.64 11.90 -12.74
C SER A 11 -36.34 12.36 -12.08
N SER A 12 -35.24 11.63 -12.23
CA SER A 12 -33.94 11.87 -11.58
C SER A 12 -32.89 12.38 -12.57
N ALA A 13 -31.99 13.24 -12.12
CA ALA A 13 -30.84 13.71 -12.90
C ALA A 13 -29.71 12.65 -13.01
N PHE A 14 -29.72 11.65 -12.14
CA PHE A 14 -28.75 10.54 -12.15
C PHE A 14 -29.43 9.26 -12.64
N PRO A 15 -28.69 8.39 -13.37
CA PRO A 15 -29.23 7.13 -13.82
C PRO A 15 -29.68 6.29 -12.62
N PRO A 16 -30.81 5.58 -12.71
CA PRO A 16 -31.24 4.69 -11.65
C PRO A 16 -30.20 3.57 -11.43
N PRO A 17 -30.14 2.98 -10.23
CA PRO A 17 -29.26 1.85 -9.97
C PRO A 17 -29.59 0.66 -10.89
N PRO A 18 -28.62 -0.25 -11.14
CA PRO A 18 -28.84 -1.43 -11.97
C PRO A 18 -29.96 -2.32 -11.42
N THR A 19 -30.85 -2.82 -12.28
CA THR A 19 -32.04 -3.61 -11.89
C THR A 19 -31.77 -4.86 -11.05
N TYR A 20 -30.53 -5.36 -11.07
CA TYR A 20 -30.05 -6.50 -10.29
C TYR A 20 -30.27 -6.34 -8.76
N TYR A 21 -30.34 -5.10 -8.25
CA TYR A 21 -30.55 -4.88 -6.81
C TYR A 21 -31.86 -5.52 -6.30
N THR A 22 -32.86 -5.68 -7.16
CA THR A 22 -34.17 -6.26 -6.80
C THR A 22 -34.09 -7.73 -6.42
N HIS A 23 -33.05 -8.44 -6.89
CA HIS A 23 -32.85 -9.86 -6.61
C HIS A 23 -32.17 -10.11 -5.25
N PHE A 24 -31.70 -9.08 -4.55
CA PHE A 24 -31.08 -9.17 -3.22
C PHE A 24 -32.13 -9.26 -2.10
N THR A 25 -32.95 -10.31 -2.11
CA THR A 25 -33.92 -10.62 -1.05
C THR A 25 -33.35 -11.60 -0.02
N GLU A 26 -33.86 -11.60 1.21
CA GLU A 26 -33.42 -12.55 2.25
C GLU A 26 -33.63 -14.01 1.82
N GLU A 27 -34.73 -14.30 1.12
CA GLU A 27 -35.03 -15.62 0.56
C GLU A 27 -33.97 -16.05 -0.47
N ASN A 28 -33.65 -15.18 -1.44
CA ASN A 28 -32.64 -15.49 -2.47
C ASN A 28 -31.24 -15.62 -1.86
N LEU A 29 -30.91 -14.86 -0.81
CA LEU A 29 -29.66 -14.99 -0.09
C LEU A 29 -29.56 -16.32 0.68
N THR A 30 -30.67 -16.81 1.25
CA THR A 30 -30.70 -18.14 1.88
C THR A 30 -30.59 -19.26 0.86
N ALA A 31 -31.24 -19.12 -0.30
CA ALA A 31 -31.12 -20.06 -1.41
C ALA A 31 -29.69 -20.10 -1.96
N LEU A 32 -29.04 -18.94 -2.15
CA LEU A 32 -27.64 -18.89 -2.58
C LEU A 32 -26.70 -19.59 -1.59
N LYS A 33 -26.92 -19.44 -0.27
CA LYS A 33 -26.13 -20.13 0.75
C LYS A 33 -26.25 -21.65 0.66
N SER A 34 -27.41 -22.17 0.25
CA SER A 34 -27.63 -23.61 0.07
C SER A 34 -26.90 -24.18 -1.15
N HIS A 35 -26.59 -23.35 -2.14
CA HIS A 35 -25.85 -23.71 -3.35
C HIS A 35 -24.31 -23.55 -3.23
N ARG A 36 -23.81 -23.27 -2.02
CA ARG A 36 -22.37 -23.09 -1.78
C ARG A 36 -21.64 -24.43 -1.85
N LEU A 37 -20.51 -24.47 -2.56
CA LEU A 37 -19.67 -25.67 -2.66
C LEU A 37 -18.98 -25.98 -1.31
N GLU A 38 -18.52 -27.22 -1.12
CA GLU A 38 -17.88 -27.69 0.13
C GLU A 38 -16.66 -26.85 0.54
N ASP A 39 -15.95 -26.26 -0.42
CA ASP A 39 -14.81 -25.34 -0.21
C ASP A 39 -15.21 -23.91 0.20
N GLY A 40 -16.51 -23.63 0.36
CA GLY A 40 -17.02 -22.30 0.68
C GLY A 40 -16.99 -21.31 -0.51
N THR A 41 -16.73 -21.79 -1.73
CA THR A 41 -16.75 -20.98 -2.95
C THR A 41 -18.13 -21.06 -3.60
N LEU A 42 -18.60 -19.94 -4.17
CA LEU A 42 -19.85 -19.93 -4.95
C LEU A 42 -19.57 -20.51 -6.35
N PRO A 43 -20.49 -21.33 -6.90
CA PRO A 43 -20.32 -21.88 -8.23
C PRO A 43 -20.40 -20.78 -9.32
N PRO A 44 -19.86 -21.03 -10.53
CA PRO A 44 -19.87 -20.06 -11.62
C PRO A 44 -21.30 -19.62 -12.00
N ASP A 45 -21.42 -18.39 -12.46
CA ASP A 45 -22.69 -17.72 -12.82
C ASP A 45 -23.57 -18.58 -13.74
N ASP A 46 -22.96 -19.27 -14.72
CA ASP A 46 -23.62 -20.13 -15.71
C ASP A 46 -24.34 -21.37 -15.13
N THR A 47 -24.11 -21.69 -13.85
CA THR A 47 -24.66 -22.90 -13.20
C THR A 47 -25.83 -22.60 -12.27
N LEU A 48 -26.11 -21.32 -11.99
CA LEU A 48 -27.14 -20.89 -11.06
C LEU A 48 -28.44 -20.53 -11.81
N PRO A 49 -29.61 -20.92 -11.29
CA PRO A 49 -30.89 -20.48 -11.85
C PRO A 49 -31.03 -18.95 -11.76
N ASP A 50 -31.58 -18.31 -12.80
CA ASP A 50 -32.11 -16.94 -12.70
C ASP A 50 -33.16 -16.91 -11.57
N PRO A 51 -33.04 -16.06 -10.52
CA PRO A 51 -32.25 -14.84 -10.37
C PRO A 51 -30.99 -14.93 -9.46
N LEU A 52 -30.59 -16.13 -9.04
CA LEU A 52 -29.44 -16.33 -8.14
C LEU A 52 -28.08 -16.05 -8.81
N CYS A 53 -28.04 -16.11 -10.15
CA CYS A 53 -26.91 -15.69 -10.99
C CYS A 53 -26.42 -14.27 -10.61
N TYR A 54 -27.35 -13.32 -10.50
CA TYR A 54 -27.07 -11.91 -10.21
C TYR A 54 -26.50 -11.62 -8.80
N LEU A 55 -26.50 -12.60 -7.90
CA LEU A 55 -25.91 -12.48 -6.57
C LEU A 55 -24.43 -12.86 -6.55
N VAL A 56 -23.91 -13.46 -7.62
CA VAL A 56 -22.50 -13.81 -7.78
C VAL A 56 -21.77 -12.70 -8.53
N PRO A 57 -20.59 -12.25 -8.08
CA PRO A 57 -19.79 -11.30 -8.84
C PRO A 57 -19.45 -11.86 -10.23
N PRO A 58 -19.58 -11.04 -11.29
CA PRO A 58 -19.25 -11.50 -12.64
C PRO A 58 -17.75 -11.81 -12.76
N PRO A 59 -17.35 -12.67 -13.71
CA PRO A 59 -15.95 -12.94 -13.97
C PRO A 59 -15.22 -11.67 -14.43
N PRO A 60 -13.90 -11.56 -14.17
CA PRO A 60 -13.11 -10.42 -14.63
C PRO A 60 -13.13 -10.33 -16.17
N PRO A 61 -13.17 -9.11 -16.74
CA PRO A 61 -13.20 -8.93 -18.19
C PRO A 61 -11.92 -9.47 -18.83
N ALA A 62 -12.06 -10.19 -19.95
CA ALA A 62 -10.94 -10.66 -20.75
C ALA A 62 -10.65 -9.67 -21.90
N GLY A 63 -9.38 -9.27 -22.06
CA GLY A 63 -8.94 -8.44 -23.18
C GLY A 63 -8.84 -6.95 -22.83
N SER A 64 -9.96 -6.23 -22.82
CA SER A 64 -9.98 -4.81 -22.47
C SER A 64 -11.21 -4.44 -21.63
N TYR A 65 -11.09 -3.38 -20.83
CA TYR A 65 -12.20 -2.79 -20.09
C TYR A 65 -12.16 -1.27 -20.20
N ARG A 66 -13.33 -0.64 -20.23
CA ARG A 66 -13.41 0.82 -20.27
C ARG A 66 -13.54 1.39 -18.86
N ALA A 67 -12.61 2.23 -18.46
CA ALA A 67 -12.64 2.94 -17.18
C ALA A 67 -12.26 4.41 -17.39
N PHE A 68 -13.02 5.32 -16.77
CA PHE A 68 -12.79 6.77 -16.83
C PHE A 68 -12.69 7.37 -18.24
N GLY A 69 -13.37 6.75 -19.21
CA GLY A 69 -13.37 7.19 -20.61
C GLY A 69 -12.29 6.53 -21.47
N GLU A 70 -11.30 5.87 -20.86
CA GLU A 70 -10.19 5.18 -21.53
C GLU A 70 -10.43 3.67 -21.59
N GLU A 71 -9.88 3.04 -22.62
CA GLU A 71 -9.87 1.59 -22.78
C GLU A 71 -8.54 1.03 -22.25
N TRP A 72 -8.64 0.20 -21.23
CA TRP A 72 -7.52 -0.42 -20.53
C TRP A 72 -7.39 -1.88 -20.99
N MET A 73 -6.17 -2.30 -21.30
CA MET A 73 -5.88 -3.68 -21.72
C MET A 73 -5.54 -4.57 -20.52
N VAL A 74 -5.94 -5.84 -20.58
CA VAL A 74 -5.63 -6.90 -19.62
C VAL A 74 -4.91 -8.02 -20.36
N PRO A 75 -3.61 -8.29 -20.10
CA PRO A 75 -2.72 -7.65 -19.13
C PRO A 75 -2.34 -6.22 -19.53
N GLU A 76 -2.08 -5.38 -18.52
CA GLU A 76 -1.69 -3.99 -18.71
C GLU A 76 -0.35 -3.92 -19.46
N ARG A 77 -0.40 -3.46 -20.72
CA ARG A 77 0.77 -3.23 -21.58
C ARG A 77 0.76 -1.79 -22.05
N TYR A 78 1.90 -1.13 -21.91
CA TYR A 78 2.11 0.18 -22.52
C TYR A 78 2.21 0.03 -24.05
N PRO A 79 1.52 0.87 -24.83
CA PRO A 79 1.66 0.85 -26.28
C PRO A 79 3.12 1.12 -26.67
N SER A 80 3.59 0.40 -27.67
CA SER A 80 4.91 0.65 -28.25
C SER A 80 4.92 1.96 -29.04
N LEU A 81 6.10 2.56 -29.20
CA LEU A 81 6.25 3.78 -30.02
C LEU A 81 5.79 3.56 -31.46
N GLU A 82 6.02 2.37 -32.02
CA GLU A 82 5.59 1.98 -33.37
C GLU A 82 4.06 1.88 -33.48
N GLU A 83 3.40 1.28 -32.49
CA GLU A 83 1.92 1.20 -32.41
C GLU A 83 1.29 2.60 -32.28
N ALA A 84 1.99 3.55 -31.67
CA ALA A 84 1.57 4.95 -31.58
C ALA A 84 1.93 5.79 -32.83
N GLY A 85 2.61 5.20 -33.83
CA GLY A 85 3.05 5.90 -35.04
C GLY A 85 4.19 6.90 -34.80
N ILE A 86 4.90 6.78 -33.69
CA ILE A 86 5.94 7.73 -33.26
C ILE A 86 7.31 7.16 -33.60
N ARG A 87 8.17 7.98 -34.21
CA ARG A 87 9.55 7.58 -34.53
C ARG A 87 10.34 7.36 -33.24
N GLN A 88 10.91 6.17 -33.10
CA GLN A 88 11.83 5.86 -32.01
C GLN A 88 13.19 6.57 -32.23
N LEU A 89 13.66 7.30 -31.21
CA LEU A 89 14.89 8.11 -31.27
C LEU A 89 16.11 7.48 -30.58
N TYR A 90 15.93 6.36 -29.89
CA TYR A 90 16.98 5.62 -29.18
C TYR A 90 17.07 4.21 -29.74
N PRO A 91 18.24 3.55 -29.68
CA PRO A 91 18.38 2.18 -30.16
C PRO A 91 17.38 1.25 -29.44
N PRO A 92 16.77 0.27 -30.13
CA PRO A 92 15.86 -0.65 -29.48
C PRO A 92 16.60 -1.37 -28.36
N THR A 93 16.14 -1.18 -27.13
CA THR A 93 16.60 -1.93 -25.97
C THR A 93 16.53 -3.42 -26.33
N SER A 94 17.60 -4.16 -26.01
CA SER A 94 17.81 -5.58 -26.34
C SER A 94 16.57 -6.49 -26.25
N MET A 95 15.54 -6.18 -25.46
CA MET A 95 14.28 -6.94 -25.48
C MET A 95 13.54 -6.92 -26.83
N ALA A 96 13.48 -5.79 -27.54
CA ALA A 96 12.84 -5.72 -28.85
C ALA A 96 13.71 -6.34 -29.96
N ALA A 97 15.03 -6.17 -29.88
CA ALA A 97 15.98 -6.81 -30.79
C ALA A 97 16.07 -8.33 -30.60
N VAL A 98 15.89 -8.85 -29.38
CA VAL A 98 15.85 -10.30 -29.10
C VAL A 98 14.52 -10.92 -29.56
N ALA A 99 13.40 -10.20 -29.43
CA ALA A 99 12.10 -10.66 -29.93
C ALA A 99 12.06 -10.75 -31.47
N ALA A 100 12.73 -9.84 -32.17
CA ALA A 100 12.84 -9.89 -33.63
C ALA A 100 13.88 -10.90 -34.15
N ALA A 101 14.87 -11.30 -33.34
CA ALA A 101 15.99 -12.12 -33.78
C ALA A 101 15.88 -13.61 -33.44
N ASN A 102 15.17 -14.04 -32.39
CA ASN A 102 15.21 -15.44 -31.96
C ASN A 102 13.87 -15.98 -31.45
N GLY A 103 13.28 -16.87 -32.25
CA GLY A 103 12.38 -17.89 -31.73
C GLY A 103 13.16 -18.85 -30.83
N GLY A 104 12.77 -18.93 -29.55
CA GLY A 104 13.09 -20.03 -28.64
C GLY A 104 14.52 -20.08 -28.09
N GLY A 105 14.65 -20.09 -26.76
CA GLY A 105 15.86 -20.55 -26.06
C GLY A 105 16.24 -19.70 -24.86
N GLY A 106 15.94 -20.18 -23.66
CA GLY A 106 16.34 -19.57 -22.40
C GLY A 106 17.82 -19.77 -22.04
N GLY A 107 18.30 -18.94 -21.11
CA GLY A 107 19.53 -19.20 -20.36
C GLY A 107 20.45 -17.98 -20.17
N GLY A 108 20.49 -17.44 -18.95
CA GLY A 108 21.51 -16.48 -18.46
C GLY A 108 20.94 -15.09 -18.17
N GLY A 109 20.64 -14.66 -16.93
CA GLY A 109 21.18 -15.06 -15.64
C GLY A 109 21.93 -13.88 -15.00
N ALA A 110 21.18 -12.98 -14.35
CA ALA A 110 21.58 -12.01 -13.33
C ALA A 110 22.37 -10.72 -13.65
N ASP A 111 23.22 -10.61 -14.66
CA ASP A 111 24.11 -9.40 -14.78
C ASP A 111 23.60 -8.28 -15.73
N LYS A 112 22.70 -8.62 -16.66
CA LYS A 112 22.23 -7.68 -17.70
C LYS A 112 21.33 -6.54 -17.20
N GLY A 113 20.79 -6.66 -15.98
CA GLY A 113 19.87 -5.66 -15.43
C GLY A 113 20.55 -4.31 -15.16
N LYS A 114 21.83 -4.33 -14.77
CA LYS A 114 22.56 -3.11 -14.41
C LYS A 114 23.03 -2.34 -15.65
N GLU A 115 23.58 -3.04 -16.65
CA GLU A 115 23.98 -2.44 -17.93
C GLU A 115 22.79 -1.80 -18.67
N LEU A 116 21.63 -2.48 -18.74
CA LEU A 116 20.44 -1.91 -19.40
C LEU A 116 19.93 -0.62 -18.74
N THR A 117 20.04 -0.47 -17.41
CA THR A 117 19.58 0.74 -16.72
C THR A 117 20.53 1.91 -16.93
N VAL A 118 21.85 1.66 -16.94
CA VAL A 118 22.87 2.70 -17.14
C VAL A 118 22.73 3.31 -18.53
N ASP A 119 22.57 2.47 -19.56
CA ASP A 119 22.36 2.93 -20.93
C ASP A 119 21.07 3.76 -21.06
N ARG A 120 19.98 3.36 -20.39
CA ARG A 120 18.71 4.11 -20.42
C ARG A 120 18.81 5.51 -19.80
N THR A 121 19.53 5.67 -18.69
CA THR A 121 19.71 7.00 -18.07
C THR A 121 20.54 7.93 -18.96
N VAL A 122 21.48 7.38 -19.73
CA VAL A 122 22.27 8.12 -20.72
C VAL A 122 21.39 8.55 -21.89
N GLU A 123 20.53 7.67 -22.40
CA GLU A 123 19.59 8.01 -23.47
C GLU A 123 18.56 9.06 -23.03
N LEU A 124 18.02 8.96 -21.81
CA LEU A 124 17.13 9.99 -21.28
C LEU A 124 17.84 11.36 -21.21
N ARG A 125 19.11 11.37 -20.78
CA ARG A 125 19.93 12.59 -20.75
C ARG A 125 20.21 13.14 -22.15
N ARG A 126 20.44 12.28 -23.14
CA ARG A 126 20.61 12.67 -24.55
C ARG A 126 19.33 13.29 -25.11
N LEU A 127 18.17 12.67 -24.88
CA LEU A 127 16.87 13.19 -25.28
C LEU A 127 16.56 14.53 -24.58
N SER A 128 16.88 14.69 -23.29
CA SER A 128 16.72 15.98 -22.60
C SER A 128 17.56 17.11 -23.21
N LYS A 129 18.79 16.79 -23.65
CA LYS A 129 19.64 17.77 -24.37
C LYS A 129 19.06 18.09 -25.75
N SER A 130 18.59 17.08 -26.49
CA SER A 130 17.94 17.27 -27.78
C SER A 130 16.63 18.09 -27.66
N LEU A 131 15.86 17.88 -26.60
CA LEU A 131 14.67 18.67 -26.27
C LEU A 131 15.03 20.14 -26.05
N LEU A 132 16.08 20.41 -25.28
CA LEU A 132 16.53 21.78 -24.99
C LEU A 132 17.04 22.49 -26.25
N LEU A 133 17.78 21.79 -27.12
CA LEU A 133 18.25 22.32 -28.40
C LEU A 133 17.08 22.64 -29.34
N ASN A 134 16.12 21.71 -29.48
CA ASN A 134 14.92 21.96 -30.29
C ASN A 134 14.05 23.09 -29.74
N TYR A 135 13.97 23.25 -28.41
CA TYR A 135 13.29 24.37 -27.81
C TYR A 135 13.99 25.70 -28.10
N LEU A 136 15.33 25.73 -28.06
CA LEU A 136 16.10 26.91 -28.43
C LEU A 136 15.93 27.26 -29.92
N GLU A 137 15.91 26.26 -30.78
CA GLU A 137 15.59 26.43 -32.20
C GLU A 137 14.17 26.96 -32.41
N LEU A 138 13.18 26.46 -31.65
CA LEU A 138 11.80 26.96 -31.70
C LEU A 138 11.74 28.45 -31.30
N VAL A 139 12.41 28.84 -30.22
CA VAL A 139 12.46 30.26 -29.81
C VAL A 139 13.14 31.11 -30.90
N GLY A 140 14.20 30.58 -31.53
CA GLY A 140 14.85 31.23 -32.67
C GLY A 140 13.94 31.39 -33.89
N VAL A 141 13.20 30.34 -34.25
CA VAL A 141 12.23 30.35 -35.36
C VAL A 141 11.09 31.32 -35.05
N MET A 142 10.60 31.36 -33.81
CA MET A 142 9.56 32.31 -33.40
C MET A 142 10.02 33.77 -33.52
N GLY A 143 11.32 34.03 -33.36
CA GLY A 143 11.90 35.35 -33.55
C GLY A 143 12.18 35.76 -35.01
N MET A 144 12.34 34.79 -35.92
CA MET A 144 12.72 35.03 -37.32
C MET A 144 11.58 34.77 -38.32
N ALA A 145 10.91 33.62 -38.21
CA ALA A 145 9.88 33.15 -39.11
C ALA A 145 8.79 32.39 -38.33
N PRO A 146 7.80 33.10 -37.77
CA PRO A 146 6.83 32.50 -36.87
C PRO A 146 5.91 31.46 -37.53
N GLU A 147 5.86 31.39 -38.87
CA GLU A 147 5.02 30.44 -39.62
C GLU A 147 5.54 28.98 -39.55
N GLN A 148 6.84 28.79 -39.30
CA GLN A 148 7.51 27.47 -39.30
C GLN A 148 7.54 26.79 -37.92
N PHE A 149 6.79 27.33 -36.94
CA PHE A 149 6.80 26.79 -35.56
C PHE A 149 6.28 25.35 -35.45
N HIS A 150 5.40 24.94 -36.36
CA HIS A 150 4.70 23.66 -36.33
C HIS A 150 5.66 22.48 -36.51
N GLU A 151 6.68 22.60 -37.37
CA GLU A 151 7.70 21.55 -37.56
C GLU A 151 8.48 21.29 -36.29
N LYS A 152 8.94 22.36 -35.63
CA LYS A 152 9.68 22.27 -34.37
C LYS A 152 8.81 21.82 -33.20
N THR A 153 7.52 22.14 -33.22
CA THR A 153 6.57 21.65 -32.22
C THR A 153 6.35 20.13 -32.36
N ALA A 154 6.22 19.62 -33.58
CA ALA A 154 6.10 18.18 -33.84
C ALA A 154 7.38 17.40 -33.43
N ASP A 155 8.56 17.98 -33.65
CA ASP A 155 9.83 17.41 -33.18
C ASP A 155 9.87 17.33 -31.64
N LEU A 156 9.40 18.38 -30.94
CA LEU A 156 9.31 18.38 -29.47
C LEU A 156 8.33 17.33 -28.95
N GLU A 157 7.15 17.20 -29.56
CA GLU A 157 6.16 16.18 -29.22
C GLU A 157 6.76 14.78 -29.36
N THR A 158 7.45 14.51 -30.47
CA THR A 158 8.13 13.24 -30.72
C THR A 158 9.17 12.94 -29.64
N ILE A 159 9.99 13.92 -29.25
CA ILE A 159 10.99 13.74 -28.18
C ILE A 159 10.32 13.46 -26.84
N LEU A 160 9.25 14.18 -26.51
CA LEU A 160 8.51 14.01 -25.26
C LEU A 160 7.88 12.62 -25.17
N PHE A 161 7.26 12.12 -26.24
CA PHE A 161 6.72 10.77 -26.26
C PHE A 161 7.81 9.69 -26.09
N ASN A 162 8.96 9.87 -26.75
CA ASN A 162 10.12 8.97 -26.57
C ASN A 162 10.63 8.97 -25.12
N MET A 163 10.71 10.14 -24.48
CA MET A 163 11.06 10.26 -23.06
C MET A 163 10.03 9.58 -22.16
N HIS A 164 8.73 9.80 -22.42
CA HIS A 164 7.65 9.15 -21.69
C HIS A 164 7.73 7.64 -21.79
N HIS A 165 7.99 7.10 -22.97
CA HIS A 165 8.15 5.67 -23.16
C HIS A 165 9.32 5.11 -22.34
N LEU A 166 10.50 5.73 -22.39
CA LEU A 166 11.66 5.30 -21.58
C LEU A 166 11.39 5.34 -20.07
N ILE A 167 10.65 6.35 -19.61
CA ILE A 167 10.24 6.47 -18.20
C ILE A 167 9.23 5.37 -17.84
N ASN A 168 8.27 5.09 -18.71
CA ASN A 168 7.27 4.04 -18.50
C ASN A 168 7.92 2.66 -18.41
N GLU A 169 8.89 2.36 -19.27
CA GLU A 169 9.68 1.13 -19.17
C GLU A 169 10.50 1.03 -17.86
N TYR A 170 10.77 2.14 -17.17
CA TYR A 170 11.48 2.14 -15.88
C TYR A 170 10.55 1.91 -14.68
N ARG A 171 9.23 2.04 -14.85
CA ARG A 171 8.24 1.86 -13.77
C ARG A 171 8.32 0.51 -13.05
N PRO A 172 8.48 -0.64 -13.75
CA PRO A 172 8.58 -1.93 -13.06
C PRO A 172 9.84 -2.04 -12.18
N HIS A 173 10.95 -1.44 -12.60
CA HIS A 173 12.17 -1.37 -11.79
C HIS A 173 11.95 -0.49 -10.55
N GLN A 174 11.37 0.69 -10.74
CA GLN A 174 11.02 1.60 -9.63
C GLN A 174 10.11 0.92 -8.60
N ALA A 175 9.11 0.16 -9.04
CA ALA A 175 8.21 -0.56 -8.15
C ALA A 175 8.94 -1.61 -7.30
N ARG A 176 9.89 -2.34 -7.90
CA ARG A 176 10.71 -3.34 -7.20
C ARG A 176 11.62 -2.69 -6.15
N GLU A 177 12.32 -1.62 -6.50
CA GLU A 177 13.16 -0.87 -5.56
C GLU A 177 12.33 -0.29 -4.42
N THR A 178 11.15 0.26 -4.73
CA THR A 178 10.22 0.76 -3.71
C THR A 178 9.77 -0.35 -2.76
N LEU A 179 9.49 -1.55 -3.28
CA LEU A 179 9.13 -2.71 -2.47
C LEU A 179 10.29 -3.17 -1.58
N CYS A 180 11.51 -3.23 -2.12
CA CYS A 180 12.71 -3.57 -1.35
C CYS A 180 12.90 -2.61 -0.18
N LEU A 181 12.83 -1.30 -0.42
CA LEU A 181 12.93 -0.28 0.63
C LEU A 181 11.84 -0.45 1.71
N ARG A 182 10.60 -0.77 1.31
CA ARG A 182 9.51 -1.03 2.26
C ARG A 182 9.76 -2.28 3.10
N MET A 183 10.32 -3.33 2.52
CA MET A 183 10.65 -4.56 3.24
C MET A 183 11.84 -4.34 4.21
N GLU A 184 12.84 -3.57 3.80
CA GLU A 184 13.96 -3.17 4.66
C GLU A 184 13.47 -2.36 5.87
N GLU A 185 12.58 -1.38 5.64
CA GLU A 185 11.92 -0.60 6.69
C GLU A 185 11.14 -1.50 7.66
N GLN A 186 10.39 -2.49 7.15
CA GLN A 186 9.66 -3.46 7.98
C GLN A 186 10.59 -4.33 8.82
N LEU A 187 11.70 -4.80 8.23
CA LEU A 187 12.71 -5.59 8.95
C LEU A 187 13.38 -4.78 10.06
N GLU A 188 13.74 -3.53 9.77
CA GLU A 188 14.34 -2.63 10.75
C GLU A 188 13.36 -2.33 11.89
N ARG A 189 12.08 -2.05 11.56
CA ARG A 189 11.03 -1.83 12.57
C ARG A 189 10.86 -3.05 13.47
N THR A 190 10.80 -4.24 12.89
CA THR A 190 10.65 -5.50 13.63
C THR A 190 11.86 -5.75 14.53
N ARG A 191 13.08 -5.50 14.04
CA ARG A 191 14.30 -5.62 14.86
C ARG A 191 14.26 -4.68 16.06
N ARG A 192 13.94 -3.40 15.84
CA ARG A 192 13.79 -2.40 16.91
C ARG A 192 12.74 -2.82 17.95
N GLU A 193 11.57 -3.27 17.50
CA GLU A 193 10.50 -3.76 18.38
C GLU A 193 10.98 -4.97 19.21
N THR A 194 11.72 -5.92 18.62
CA THR A 194 12.25 -7.07 19.36
C THR A 194 13.33 -6.68 20.37
N GLU A 195 14.18 -5.69 20.07
CA GLU A 195 15.18 -5.17 21.00
C GLU A 195 14.53 -4.43 22.17
N GLU A 196 13.49 -3.63 21.90
CA GLU A 196 12.71 -2.95 22.93
C GLU A 196 11.98 -3.95 23.84
N ASN A 197 11.38 -4.99 23.27
CA ASN A 197 10.74 -6.06 24.03
C ASN A 197 11.77 -6.81 24.90
N ARG A 198 12.93 -7.20 24.35
CA ARG A 198 14.02 -7.81 25.14
C ARG A 198 14.47 -6.92 26.30
N LYS A 199 14.61 -5.61 26.08
CA LYS A 199 14.94 -4.65 27.16
C LYS A 199 13.83 -4.56 28.21
N ALA A 200 12.56 -4.65 27.81
CA ALA A 200 11.44 -4.66 28.74
C ALA A 200 11.40 -5.95 29.57
N VAL A 201 11.62 -7.12 28.96
CA VAL A 201 11.70 -8.41 29.66
C VAL A 201 12.83 -8.40 30.68
N ALA A 202 14.04 -7.94 30.30
CA ALA A 202 15.15 -7.83 31.24
C ALA A 202 14.82 -6.94 32.45
N LYS A 203 14.15 -5.79 32.24
CA LYS A 203 13.69 -4.94 33.35
C LYS A 203 12.66 -5.63 34.24
N VAL A 204 11.74 -6.40 33.67
CA VAL A 204 10.73 -7.16 34.44
C VAL A 204 11.41 -8.27 35.25
N GLU A 205 12.38 -8.98 34.67
CA GLU A 205 13.19 -9.99 35.37
C GLU A 205 13.97 -9.35 36.54
N ASP A 206 14.59 -8.18 36.33
CA ASP A 206 15.28 -7.44 37.40
C ASP A 206 14.33 -7.04 38.54
N ILE A 207 13.12 -6.55 38.20
CA ILE A 207 12.10 -6.21 39.20
C ILE A 207 11.63 -7.46 39.95
N LEU A 208 11.41 -8.57 39.25
CA LEU A 208 10.97 -9.83 39.86
C LEU A 208 12.03 -10.36 40.83
N ALA A 209 13.31 -10.34 40.44
CA ALA A 209 14.43 -10.73 41.29
C ALA A 209 14.55 -9.81 42.52
N GLY A 210 14.35 -8.51 42.34
CA GLY A 210 14.27 -7.54 43.44
C GLY A 210 13.13 -7.83 44.41
N LEU A 211 11.93 -8.15 43.89
CA LEU A 211 10.77 -8.53 44.71
C LEU A 211 10.99 -9.86 45.44
N GLU A 212 11.62 -10.84 44.80
CA GLU A 212 11.98 -12.11 45.45
C GLU A 212 12.93 -11.87 46.64
N LEU A 213 13.90 -10.97 46.49
CA LEU A 213 14.80 -10.59 47.59
C LEU A 213 14.04 -9.88 48.73
N VAL A 214 13.08 -9.01 48.39
CA VAL A 214 12.21 -8.35 49.38
C VAL A 214 11.30 -9.37 50.08
N ALA A 215 10.74 -10.34 49.36
CA ALA A 215 9.92 -11.41 49.92
C ALA A 215 10.72 -12.29 50.88
N LYS A 216 11.93 -12.72 50.49
CA LYS A 216 12.86 -13.45 51.39
C LYS A 216 13.20 -12.65 52.64
N ARG A 217 13.35 -11.33 52.52
CA ARG A 217 13.61 -10.44 53.66
C ARG A 217 12.37 -10.27 54.56
N ALA A 218 11.18 -10.22 53.98
CA ALA A 218 9.92 -10.15 54.73
C ALA A 218 9.63 -11.47 55.48
N ASP A 219 9.83 -12.62 54.83
CA ASP A 219 9.70 -13.94 55.47
C ASP A 219 10.72 -14.14 56.59
N ALA A 220 11.95 -13.62 56.46
CA ALA A 220 12.92 -13.63 57.54
C ALA A 220 12.53 -12.73 58.74
N ILE A 221 11.71 -11.70 58.53
CA ILE A 221 11.18 -10.83 59.59
C ILE A 221 9.94 -11.44 60.24
N CYS A 222 9.08 -12.13 59.47
CA CYS A 222 7.84 -12.74 59.94
C CYS A 222 8.02 -14.16 60.50
N GLY A 223 9.05 -14.90 60.09
CA GLY A 223 9.37 -16.25 60.54
C GLY A 223 10.24 -16.33 61.80
N GLY A 224 10.60 -15.19 62.39
CA GLY A 224 11.34 -15.13 63.66
C GLY A 224 10.41 -15.28 64.86
N ASP A 225 10.39 -16.47 65.44
CA ASP A 225 9.67 -16.79 66.68
C ASP A 225 10.27 -16.01 67.88
N GLY A 226 9.40 -15.26 68.58
CA GLY A 226 9.61 -14.73 69.94
C GLY A 226 10.52 -13.51 70.14
N LEU A 227 9.93 -12.35 70.49
CA LEU A 227 10.16 -11.64 71.77
C LEU A 227 9.62 -10.18 71.75
N GLY A 228 8.67 -9.90 72.65
CA GLY A 228 8.61 -8.62 73.37
C GLY A 228 7.50 -7.65 72.95
N ALA A 229 6.40 -7.69 73.69
CA ALA A 229 5.21 -6.83 73.68
C ALA A 229 5.45 -5.31 73.96
N GLY A 230 6.63 -4.76 73.60
CA GLY A 230 6.99 -3.36 73.81
C GLY A 230 6.95 -2.48 72.54
N ARG A 231 6.82 -3.07 71.35
CA ARG A 231 6.91 -2.34 70.07
C ARG A 231 5.54 -1.93 69.49
N GLU A 232 4.46 -2.64 69.81
CA GLU A 232 3.10 -2.35 69.32
C GLU A 232 2.66 -0.92 69.66
N LYS A 233 2.91 -0.47 70.89
CA LYS A 233 2.49 0.87 71.33
C LYS A 233 3.19 2.03 70.59
N LYS A 234 4.40 1.83 70.07
CA LYS A 234 5.13 2.82 69.26
C LYS A 234 4.75 2.77 67.79
N VAL A 235 4.36 1.60 67.28
CA VAL A 235 3.92 1.42 65.90
C VAL A 235 2.49 1.96 65.75
N ASP A 236 1.58 1.68 66.68
CA ASP A 236 0.22 2.23 66.67
C ASP A 236 0.20 3.76 66.75
N ASP A 237 1.06 4.35 67.58
CA ASP A 237 1.16 5.81 67.71
C ASP A 237 1.75 6.46 66.43
N GLY A 238 2.60 5.73 65.71
CA GLY A 238 3.14 6.13 64.40
C GLY A 238 2.11 6.02 63.28
N VAL A 239 1.33 4.94 63.25
CA VAL A 239 0.26 4.69 62.27
C VAL A 239 -0.90 5.68 62.47
N ALA A 240 -1.23 6.03 63.72
CA ALA A 240 -2.21 7.06 64.04
C ALA A 240 -1.76 8.45 63.55
N LYS A 241 -0.50 8.82 63.79
CA LYS A 241 0.07 10.08 63.28
C LYS A 241 0.16 10.13 61.75
N ALA A 242 0.42 9.00 61.09
CA ALA A 242 0.42 8.91 59.63
C ALA A 242 -0.99 9.10 59.05
N ARG A 243 -2.02 8.47 59.62
CA ARG A 243 -3.42 8.68 59.18
C ARG A 243 -3.89 10.12 59.36
N VAL A 244 -3.48 10.79 60.43
CA VAL A 244 -3.82 12.22 60.65
C VAL A 244 -3.17 13.10 59.57
N ARG A 245 -1.90 12.86 59.25
CA ARG A 245 -1.19 13.61 58.19
C ARG A 245 -1.78 13.37 56.81
N ASP A 246 -2.19 12.14 56.50
CA ASP A 246 -2.86 11.84 55.23
C ASP A 246 -4.21 12.57 55.16
N VAL A 247 -5.02 12.55 56.22
CA VAL A 247 -6.31 13.25 56.24
C VAL A 247 -6.14 14.77 56.11
N GLU A 248 -5.11 15.35 56.73
CA GLU A 248 -4.77 16.77 56.58
C GLU A 248 -4.28 17.11 55.16
N ALA A 249 -3.44 16.26 54.56
CA ALA A 249 -2.99 16.41 53.19
C ALA A 249 -4.15 16.32 52.18
N TRP A 250 -5.08 15.39 52.41
CA TRP A 250 -6.31 15.27 51.60
C TRP A 250 -7.22 16.48 51.74
N LYS A 251 -7.37 17.05 52.95
CA LYS A 251 -8.14 18.30 53.15
C LYS A 251 -7.47 19.51 52.48
N ALA A 252 -6.14 19.59 52.49
CA ALA A 252 -5.40 20.64 51.80
C ALA A 252 -5.56 20.56 50.28
N LEU A 253 -5.55 19.34 49.72
CA LEU A 253 -5.79 19.10 48.28
C LEU A 253 -7.23 19.44 47.87
N VAL A 254 -8.23 19.10 48.68
CA VAL A 254 -9.64 19.42 48.41
C VAL A 254 -9.93 20.91 48.57
N GLY A 255 -9.24 21.62 49.47
CA GLY A 255 -9.37 23.06 49.66
C GLY A 255 -8.68 23.93 48.58
N MET A 256 -7.83 23.33 47.74
CA MET A 256 -7.08 24.03 46.69
C MET A 256 -7.71 23.92 45.29
N GLY A 257 -8.85 23.23 45.20
CA GLY A 257 -9.63 23.01 43.97
C GLY A 257 -10.97 23.76 43.92
N GLY A 258 -11.17 24.76 44.78
CA GLY A 258 -12.32 25.68 44.76
C GLY A 258 -11.92 27.08 44.33
#